data_AF-A0ABC9P847-F1
#
_entry.id   AF-A0ABC9P847-F1
#
_cell.length_a   1.000
_cell.length_b   1.000
_cell.length_c   1.000
_cell.angle_alpha   90.00
_cell.angle_beta   90.00
_cell.angle_gamma   90.00
#
_symmetry.space_group_name_H-M   'P 1'
#
loop_
_entity.id
_entity.type
_entity.pdbx_description
1 polymer ?
#
loop_
_entity_poly.entity_id
_entity_poly.type
_entity_poly.pdbx_seq_one_letter_code
_entity_poly.pdbx_strand_id
1 'polypeptide(L)' 'MNEGGTAMNKQECQICDGNFYLQDELGGKWIIENNVLIIKQRFQGYAGGMWEEETRSRKINYCPMCGRRLIER' A
#
# COMPACT_ATOMS: atom_id res chain seq x y z
N MET A 1 -36.94 6.34 -19.22
CA MET A 1 -35.63 5.94 -19.76
C MET A 1 -34.71 5.83 -18.57
N ASN A 2 -34.45 4.61 -18.10
CA ASN A 2 -33.65 4.37 -16.90
C ASN A 2 -32.17 4.50 -17.29
N GLU A 3 -31.51 5.51 -16.74
CA GLU A 3 -30.05 5.65 -16.81
C GLU A 3 -29.43 4.60 -15.89
N GLY A 4 -29.19 3.42 -16.45
CA GLY A 4 -28.36 2.38 -15.85
C GLY A 4 -26.90 2.83 -15.82
N GLY A 5 -26.57 3.73 -14.88
CA GLY A 5 -25.19 4.03 -14.54
C GLY A 5 -24.57 2.79 -13.93
N THR A 6 -23.75 2.07 -14.69
CA THR A 6 -22.86 1.04 -14.15
C THR A 6 -22.02 1.67 -13.05
N ALA A 7 -22.39 1.41 -11.80
CA ALA A 7 -21.60 1.76 -10.64
C ALA A 7 -20.21 1.18 -10.88
N MET A 8 -19.25 2.05 -11.16
CA MET A 8 -17.85 1.69 -11.37
C MET A 8 -17.46 0.84 -10.16
N ASN A 9 -17.21 -0.45 -10.43
CA ASN A 9 -16.98 -1.47 -9.43
C ASN A 9 -15.95 -0.92 -8.44
N LYS A 10 -16.39 -0.62 -7.21
CA LYS A 10 -15.59 0.08 -6.21
C LYS A 10 -14.56 -0.95 -5.75
N GLN A 11 -13.51 -1.17 -6.57
CA GLN A 11 -12.49 -2.19 -6.40
C GLN A 11 -12.19 -2.28 -4.90
N GLU A 12 -12.58 -3.39 -4.29
CA GLU A 12 -12.34 -3.66 -2.88
C GLU A 12 -10.84 -3.68 -2.72
N CYS A 13 -10.31 -2.57 -2.21
CA CYS A 13 -8.89 -2.42 -2.02
C CYS A 13 -8.51 -3.35 -0.89
N GLN A 14 -7.90 -4.47 -1.25
CA GLN A 14 -7.55 -5.52 -0.29
C GLN A 14 -6.65 -4.98 0.83
N ILE A 15 -5.87 -3.93 0.57
CA ILE A 15 -5.07 -3.23 1.60
C ILE A 15 -5.94 -2.48 2.61
N CYS A 16 -7.06 -1.91 2.18
CA CYS A 16 -7.99 -1.21 3.07
C CYS A 16 -8.85 -2.17 3.91
N ASP A 17 -9.14 -3.36 3.40
CA ASP A 17 -10.02 -4.33 4.06
C ASP A 17 -9.31 -5.17 5.14
N GLY A 18 -8.02 -4.91 5.37
CA GLY A 18 -7.27 -5.37 6.54
C GLY A 18 -6.49 -6.65 6.28
N ASN A 19 -5.27 -6.68 6.80
CA ASN A 19 -4.26 -7.75 6.72
C ASN A 19 -3.58 -7.99 5.37
N PHE A 20 -3.88 -7.19 4.34
CA PHE A 20 -3.19 -7.32 3.06
C PHE A 20 -1.93 -6.45 3.00
N TYR A 21 -0.87 -7.00 2.41
CA TYR A 21 0.36 -6.29 2.11
C TYR A 21 0.69 -6.49 0.64
N LEU A 22 1.30 -5.49 0.01
CA LEU A 22 1.90 -5.68 -1.30
C LEU A 22 3.34 -6.12 -1.09
N GLN A 23 3.73 -7.22 -1.74
CA GLN A 23 5.11 -7.66 -1.79
C GLN A 23 5.54 -7.73 -3.26
N ASP A 24 6.68 -7.12 -3.58
CA ASP A 24 7.29 -7.25 -4.91
C ASP A 24 8.24 -8.47 -4.97
N GLU A 25 8.64 -8.84 -6.19
CA GLU A 25 9.53 -9.98 -6.45
C GLU A 25 10.94 -9.80 -5.87
N LEU A 26 11.30 -8.57 -5.49
CA LEU A 26 12.59 -8.20 -4.91
C LEU A 26 12.54 -8.12 -3.37
N GLY A 27 11.39 -8.46 -2.77
CA GLY A 27 11.20 -8.50 -1.32
C GLY A 27 10.78 -7.18 -0.68
N GLY A 28 10.50 -6.14 -1.47
CA GLY A 28 9.89 -4.92 -0.97
C GLY A 28 8.47 -5.20 -0.47
N LYS A 29 8.10 -4.63 0.68
CA LYS A 29 6.81 -4.87 1.35
C LYS A 29 6.13 -3.57 1.77
N TRP A 30 4.85 -3.42 1.44
CA TRP A 30 4.03 -2.26 1.75
C TRP A 30 2.85 -2.69 2.62
N ILE A 31 2.71 -2.06 3.78
CA ILE A 31 1.69 -2.39 4.79
C ILE A 31 0.98 -1.11 5.20
N ILE A 32 -0.34 -1.16 5.39
CA ILE A 32 -1.09 -0.08 6.04
C ILE A 32 -1.64 -0.61 7.36
N GLU A 33 -1.21 -0.01 8.46
CA GLU A 33 -1.66 -0.36 9.81
C GLU A 33 -1.96 0.93 10.57
N ASN A 34 -3.13 1.05 11.20
CA ASN A 34 -3.51 2.21 12.02
C ASN A 34 -3.23 3.57 11.35
N ASN A 35 -3.61 3.72 10.07
CA ASN A 35 -3.35 4.92 9.26
C ASN A 35 -1.87 5.25 9.07
N VAL A 36 -0.98 4.27 9.23
CA VAL A 36 0.45 4.38 8.96
C VAL A 36 0.79 3.49 7.77
N LEU A 37 1.39 4.10 6.75
CA LEU A 37 2.03 3.38 5.66
C LEU A 37 3.43 2.97 6.11
N ILE A 38 3.71 1.68 6.06
CA ILE A 38 5.02 1.10 6.35
C ILE A 38 5.54 0.50 5.05
N ILE A 39 6.70 0.99 4.60
CA ILE A 39 7.38 0.49 3.41
C ILE A 39 8.71 -0.11 3.86
N LYS A 40 8.90 -1.39 3.61
CA LYS A 40 10.17 -2.10 3.76
C LYS A 40 10.74 -2.32 2.38
N GLN A 41 11.98 -1.93 2.15
CA GLN A 41 12.67 -2.16 0.89
C GLN A 41 14.03 -2.75 1.15
N ARG A 42 14.41 -3.70 0.31
CA ARG A 42 15.76 -4.24 0.27
C ARG A 42 16.41 -3.74 -1.01
N PHE A 43 17.53 -3.05 -0.90
CA PHE A 43 18.26 -2.55 -2.05
C PHE A 43 19.73 -2.93 -1.94
N GLN A 44 20.39 -3.02 -3.09
CA GLN A 44 21.82 -3.24 -3.14
C GLN A 44 22.52 -1.89 -3.25
N GLY A 45 23.53 -1.67 -2.40
CA GLY A 45 24.38 -0.50 -2.52
C GLY A 45 25.03 -0.38 -3.90
N TYR A 46 25.41 0.84 -4.27
CA TYR A 46 26.04 1.13 -5.56
C TYR A 46 27.26 0.22 -5.84
N ALA A 47 27.48 -0.12 -7.12
CA ALA A 47 28.59 -0.96 -7.59
C ALA A 47 28.66 -2.37 -6.96
N GLY A 48 27.49 -2.99 -6.72
CA GLY A 48 27.44 -4.36 -6.18
C GLY A 48 27.75 -4.41 -4.69
N GLY A 49 27.49 -3.32 -3.96
CA GLY A 49 27.67 -3.24 -2.52
C GLY A 49 26.79 -4.22 -1.74
N MET A 50 26.88 -4.15 -0.42
CA MET A 50 26.07 -4.99 0.47
C MET A 50 24.58 -4.72 0.26
N TRP A 51 23.77 -5.75 0.52
CA TRP A 51 22.33 -5.59 0.60
C TRP A 51 21.97 -4.88 1.90
N GLU A 52 21.19 -3.81 1.77
CA GLU A 52 20.67 -3.04 2.89
C GLU A 52 19.14 -3.19 2.93
N GLU A 53 18.58 -3.16 4.14
CA GLU A 53 17.15 -3.12 4.36
C GLU A 53 16.79 -1.77 4.99
N GLU A 54 15.82 -1.08 4.39
CA GLU A 54 15.28 0.18 4.92
C GLU A 54 13.79 0.02 5.20
N THR A 55 13.38 0.41 6.41
CA THR A 55 11.96 0.53 6.77
C THR A 55 11.63 2.00 6.97
N ARG A 56 10.69 2.52 6.17
CA ARG A 56 10.12 3.86 6.33
C ARG A 56 8.67 3.77 6.74
N SER A 57 8.26 4.63 7.67
CA SER A 57 6.87 4.75 8.10
C SER A 57 6.37 6.18 7.95
N ARG A 58 5.10 6.35 7.57
CA ARG A 58 4.47 7.66 7.44
C ARG A 58 2.98 7.59 7.75
N LYS A 59 2.49 8.53 8.56
CA LYS A 59 1.04 8.69 8.78
C LYS A 59 0.37 9.18 7.50
N ILE A 60 -0.70 8.51 7.10
CA ILE A 60 -1.46 8.79 5.87
C ILE A 60 -2.95 8.88 6.19
N ASN A 61 -3.65 9.77 5.48
CA ASN A 61 -5.10 9.93 5.63
C ASN A 61 -5.89 9.21 4.52
N TYR A 62 -5.20 8.80 3.45
CA TYR A 62 -5.78 8.18 2.27
C TYR A 62 -4.93 6.98 1.87
N CYS A 63 -5.59 5.90 1.44
CA CYS A 63 -4.90 4.73 0.91
C CYS A 63 -4.18 5.10 -0.40
N PRO A 64 -2.86 4.88 -0.52
CA PRO A 64 -2.12 5.18 -1.74
C PRO A 64 -2.53 4.31 -2.94
N MET A 65 -3.20 3.18 -2.71
CA MET A 65 -3.60 2.26 -3.81
C MET A 65 -4.97 2.58 -4.39
N CYS A 66 -5.93 3.01 -3.57
CA CYS A 66 -7.32 3.21 -4.01
C CYS A 66 -7.88 4.60 -3.73
N GLY A 67 -7.11 5.48 -3.07
CA GLY A 67 -7.54 6.84 -2.72
C GLY A 67 -8.63 6.91 -1.64
N ARG A 68 -9.11 5.78 -1.10
CA ARG A 68 -10.12 5.78 -0.04
C ARG A 68 -9.54 6.41 1.23
N ARG A 69 -10.33 7.26 1.90
CA ARG A 69 -9.97 7.83 3.20
C ARG A 69 -9.83 6.70 4.22
N LEU A 70 -8.70 6.67 4.91
CA LEU A 70 -8.48 5.76 6.03
C LEU A 70 -9.09 6.42 7.27
N ILE A 71 -10.16 5.83 7.79
CA ILE A 71 -10.84 6.30 8.99
C ILE A 71 -10.17 5.57 10.15
N GLU A 72 -9.78 6.29 11.21
CA GLU A 72 -9.33 5.67 12.46
C GLU A 72 -10.44 4.70 12.91
N ARG A 73 -10.15 3.39 12.86
CA ARG A 73 -11.05 2.32 13.28
C ARG A 73 -10.89 2.07 14.78
#